data_AF-A0A1F6V1G5-F1
#
_entry.id   AF-A0A1F6V1G5-F1
#
_cell.length_a   1.000
_cell.length_b   1.000
_cell.length_c   1.000
_cell.angle_alpha   90.00
_cell.angle_beta   90.00
_cell.angle_gamma   90.00
#
_symmetry.space_group_name_H-M   'P 1'
#
loop_
_entity.id
_entity.type
_entity.pdbx_description
1 polymer ?
#
loop_
_entity_poly.entity_id
_entity_poly.type
_entity_poly.pdbx_seq_one_letter_code
_entity_poly.pdbx_strand_id
1 'polypeptide(L)'
;MKNNLKVIIAVIVLVIIIAFIYANKVKTTFPIPSRNIPVPVIPVVMEDSITGCYVATLGKDVYTLTILSQVGETFKGTLLFKNFEKDSSSGTFVGTYKDGILLGDYSFQSEGTNSIMQVIFKKEGNSFVRGYGEVKDGGARFSDLNNITYDSSTVFRTSTDGCVV
;
A
#
# COMPACT_ATOMS: atom_id res chain seq x y z
N MET A 1 -43.55 44.67 20.43
CA MET A 1 -42.63 43.52 20.63
C MET A 1 -42.07 42.89 19.35
N LYS A 2 -42.64 43.12 18.14
CA LYS A 2 -42.16 42.52 16.87
C LYS A 2 -40.90 43.17 16.26
N ASN A 3 -40.65 44.47 16.52
CA ASN A 3 -39.51 45.18 15.92
C ASN A 3 -38.18 44.76 16.55
N ASN A 4 -38.14 44.52 17.86
CA ASN A 4 -36.94 44.12 18.58
C ASN A 4 -36.45 42.73 18.12
N LEU A 5 -37.37 41.82 17.79
CA LEU A 5 -37.04 40.49 17.28
C LEU A 5 -36.37 40.55 15.89
N LYS A 6 -36.87 41.43 15.00
CA LYS A 6 -36.24 41.64 13.68
C LYS A 6 -34.85 42.24 13.80
N VAL A 7 -34.65 43.15 14.76
CA VAL A 7 -33.32 43.74 15.04
C VAL A 7 -32.36 42.70 15.60
N ILE A 8 -32.81 41.84 16.53
CA ILE A 8 -31.98 40.76 17.09
C ILE A 8 -31.57 39.75 16.01
N ILE A 9 -32.49 39.34 15.14
CA ILE A 9 -32.19 38.42 14.03
C ILE A 9 -31.18 39.06 13.07
N ALA A 10 -31.33 40.35 12.74
CA ALA A 10 -30.40 41.05 11.87
C ALA A 10 -28.98 41.13 12.46
N VAL A 11 -28.84 41.34 13.77
CA VAL A 11 -27.54 41.37 14.45
C VAL A 11 -26.89 39.97 14.47
N ILE A 12 -27.67 38.91 14.73
CA ILE A 12 -27.13 37.53 14.74
C ILE A 12 -26.63 37.14 13.35
N VAL A 13 -27.37 37.46 12.29
CA VAL A 13 -26.94 37.18 10.90
C VAL A 13 -25.66 37.94 10.57
N LEU A 14 -25.54 39.20 10.99
CA LEU A 14 -24.33 40.00 10.78
C LEU A 14 -23.10 39.39 11.47
N VAL A 15 -23.26 38.91 12.71
CA VAL A 15 -22.18 38.25 13.48
C VAL A 15 -21.74 36.94 12.82
N ILE A 16 -22.69 36.13 12.32
CA ILE A 16 -22.37 34.87 11.62
C ILE A 16 -21.63 35.14 10.31
N ILE A 17 -22.03 36.16 9.54
CA ILE A 17 -21.35 36.55 8.30
C ILE A 17 -19.90 36.99 8.60
N ILE A 18 -19.70 37.80 9.64
CA ILE A 18 -18.37 38.23 10.06
C ILE A 18 -17.51 37.01 10.48
N ALA A 19 -18.05 36.10 11.29
CA ALA A 19 -17.35 34.89 11.72
C ALA A 19 -16.97 33.98 10.54
N PHE A 20 -17.85 33.86 9.53
CA PHE A 20 -17.59 33.07 8.32
C PHE A 20 -16.47 33.70 7.46
N ILE A 21 -16.42 35.04 7.37
CA ILE A 21 -15.31 35.75 6.69
C ILE A 21 -13.99 35.51 7.42
N TYR A 22 -13.99 35.48 8.76
CA TYR A 22 -12.78 35.20 9.55
C TYR A 22 -12.33 33.74 9.42
N ALA A 23 -13.24 32.76 9.44
CA ALA A 23 -12.91 31.33 9.30
C ALA A 23 -12.26 31.00 7.94
N ASN A 24 -12.62 31.71 6.87
CA ASN A 24 -12.05 31.50 5.54
C ASN A 24 -10.64 32.09 5.35
N LYS A 25 -10.10 32.86 6.32
CA LYS A 25 -8.74 33.43 6.23
C LYS A 25 -7.63 32.50 6.69
N VAL A 26 -7.93 31.29 7.19
CA VAL A 26 -6.89 30.34 7.61
C VAL A 26 -6.77 29.20 6.59
N LYS A 27 -6.08 29.50 5.50
CA LYS A 27 -5.27 28.53 4.75
C LYS A 27 -3.88 29.13 4.60
N THR A 28 -3.12 29.08 5.69
CA THR A 28 -1.74 29.54 5.72
C THR A 28 -0.86 28.43 5.16
N THR A 29 -0.72 28.40 3.83
CA THR A 29 0.45 27.81 3.20
C THR A 29 1.62 28.71 3.58
N PHE A 30 2.60 28.19 4.33
CA PHE A 30 3.81 28.92 4.67
C PHE A 30 4.56 29.27 3.37
N PRO A 31 4.77 30.56 3.03
CA PRO A 31 5.66 30.92 1.95
C PRO A 31 7.09 30.62 2.44
N ILE A 32 7.70 29.59 1.85
CA ILE A 32 9.13 29.33 2.02
C ILE A 32 9.85 30.53 1.38
N PRO A 33 10.71 31.27 2.09
CA PRO A 33 11.49 32.33 1.48
C PRO A 33 12.41 31.72 0.42
N SER A 34 12.16 32.04 -0.85
CA SER A 34 13.00 31.64 -1.98
C SER A 34 14.34 32.35 -1.89
N ARG A 35 15.28 31.78 -1.14
CA ARG A 35 16.68 32.12 -1.28
C ARG A 35 17.18 31.33 -2.48
N ASN A 36 17.56 32.03 -3.54
CA ASN A 36 18.23 31.47 -4.72
C ASN A 36 19.63 30.96 -4.35
N ILE A 37 19.72 29.99 -3.43
CA ILE A 37 20.89 29.14 -3.28
C ILE A 37 20.69 28.02 -4.29
N PRO A 38 21.66 27.73 -5.17
CA PRO A 38 21.65 26.50 -5.93
C PRO A 38 21.81 25.33 -4.94
N VAL A 39 20.68 24.87 -4.40
CA VAL A 39 20.59 23.58 -3.72
C VAL A 39 20.83 22.53 -4.81
N PRO A 40 21.78 21.61 -4.66
CA PRO A 40 21.93 20.51 -5.59
C PRO A 40 20.60 19.76 -5.61
N VAL A 41 19.87 19.89 -6.72
CA VAL A 41 18.61 19.19 -6.96
C VAL A 41 18.98 17.73 -7.16
N ILE A 42 19.02 16.97 -6.06
CA ILE A 42 18.97 15.51 -6.16
C ILE A 42 17.65 15.21 -6.84
N PRO A 43 17.61 14.47 -7.96
CA PRO A 43 16.36 14.03 -8.54
C PRO A 43 15.65 13.22 -7.45
N VAL A 44 14.53 13.73 -6.95
CA VAL A 44 13.59 12.92 -6.16
C VAL A 44 13.05 11.91 -7.16
N VAL A 45 13.67 10.74 -7.21
CA VAL A 45 13.20 9.59 -7.98
C VAL A 45 11.88 9.21 -7.31
N MET A 46 10.78 9.72 -7.86
CA MET A 46 9.45 9.28 -7.47
C MET A 46 9.37 7.84 -7.96
N GLU A 47 9.65 6.88 -7.08
CA GLU A 47 9.44 5.47 -7.41
C GLU A 47 7.99 5.30 -7.89
N ASP A 48 7.83 4.65 -9.03
CA ASP A 48 6.52 4.26 -9.52
C ASP A 48 5.83 3.43 -8.44
N SER A 49 4.67 3.91 -7.98
CA SER A 49 3.88 3.23 -6.96
C SER A 49 3.64 1.78 -7.35
N ILE A 50 3.93 0.84 -6.45
CA ILE A 50 3.66 -0.58 -6.67
C ILE A 50 2.21 -0.98 -6.38
N THR A 51 1.37 -0.02 -5.98
CA THR A 51 -0.05 -0.22 -5.70
C THR A 51 -0.74 -0.78 -6.94
N GLY A 52 -1.53 -1.84 -6.74
CA GLY A 52 -2.18 -2.53 -7.84
C GLY A 52 -2.40 -4.00 -7.53
N CYS A 53 -2.85 -4.73 -8.53
CA CYS A 53 -3.12 -6.14 -8.42
C CYS A 53 -2.34 -6.92 -9.48
N TYR A 54 -1.79 -8.04 -9.05
CA TYR A 54 -0.90 -8.86 -9.84
C TYR A 54 -1.34 -10.32 -9.72
N VAL A 55 -1.48 -10.98 -10.85
CA VAL A 55 -1.99 -12.35 -10.94
C VAL A 55 -0.98 -13.24 -11.65
N ALA A 56 -0.75 -14.42 -11.10
CA ALA A 56 -0.02 -15.51 -11.73
C ALA A 56 -0.94 -16.73 -11.89
N THR A 57 -0.76 -17.46 -12.98
CA THR A 57 -1.47 -18.71 -13.24
C THR A 57 -0.46 -19.80 -13.55
N LEU A 58 -0.54 -20.92 -12.84
CA LEU A 58 0.30 -22.08 -13.05
C LEU A 58 -0.61 -23.31 -13.21
N GLY A 59 -0.83 -23.71 -14.46
CA GLY A 59 -1.83 -24.75 -14.76
C GLY A 59 -3.24 -24.29 -14.34
N LYS A 60 -3.80 -24.94 -13.32
CA LYS A 60 -5.11 -24.60 -12.73
C LYS A 60 -5.02 -23.74 -11.47
N ASP A 61 -3.81 -23.52 -10.95
CA ASP A 61 -3.60 -22.71 -9.77
C ASP A 61 -3.61 -21.22 -10.14
N VAL A 62 -4.20 -20.39 -9.29
CA VAL A 62 -4.30 -18.94 -9.48
C VAL A 62 -3.79 -18.24 -8.22
N TYR A 63 -2.77 -17.41 -8.38
CA TYR A 63 -2.17 -16.68 -7.26
C TYR A 63 -2.37 -15.18 -7.48
N THR A 64 -2.82 -14.49 -6.44
CA THR A 64 -3.13 -13.05 -6.50
C THR A 64 -2.38 -12.30 -5.42
N LEU A 65 -1.56 -11.34 -5.83
CA LEU A 65 -0.90 -10.35 -4.99
C LEU A 65 -1.59 -9.01 -5.19
N THR A 66 -2.20 -8.46 -4.15
CA THR A 66 -2.84 -7.15 -4.19
C THR A 66 -2.12 -6.20 -3.23
N ILE A 67 -1.54 -5.13 -3.76
CA ILE A 67 -0.95 -4.05 -2.99
C ILE A 67 -2.01 -2.93 -2.88
N LEU A 68 -2.53 -2.73 -1.68
CA LEU A 68 -3.63 -1.80 -1.38
C LEU A 68 -3.14 -0.37 -1.13
N SER A 69 -1.99 -0.23 -0.47
CA SER A 69 -1.37 1.08 -0.25
C SER A 69 0.14 0.96 -0.05
N GLN A 70 0.85 2.03 -0.39
CA GLN A 70 2.27 2.22 -0.15
C GLN A 70 2.52 3.62 0.42
N VAL A 71 3.26 3.71 1.53
CA VAL A 71 3.67 4.96 2.16
C VAL A 71 5.16 4.86 2.47
N GLY A 72 5.98 5.57 1.68
CA GLY A 72 7.43 5.38 1.68
C GLY A 72 7.79 3.95 1.29
N GLU A 73 8.68 3.31 2.04
CA GLU A 73 9.04 1.90 1.85
C GLU A 73 7.96 0.95 2.39
N THR A 74 7.00 1.38 3.22
CA THR A 74 6.01 0.45 3.81
C THR A 74 4.84 0.22 2.87
N PHE A 75 4.40 -1.04 2.72
CA PHE A 75 3.19 -1.38 1.97
C PHE A 75 2.21 -2.21 2.80
N LYS A 76 0.94 -2.17 2.41
CA LYS A 76 -0.12 -3.06 2.90
C LYS A 76 -0.85 -3.70 1.73
N GLY A 77 -1.18 -4.97 1.86
CA GLY A 77 -1.80 -5.74 0.79
C GLY A 77 -2.44 -7.05 1.27
N THR A 78 -2.84 -7.86 0.31
CA THR A 78 -3.32 -9.23 0.50
C THR A 78 -2.60 -10.17 -0.46
N LEU A 79 -2.56 -11.44 -0.06
CA LEU A 79 -1.98 -12.51 -0.87
C LEU A 79 -2.90 -13.74 -0.81
N LEU A 80 -3.23 -14.26 -1.98
CA LEU A 80 -4.08 -15.42 -2.17
C LEU A 80 -3.33 -16.45 -2.99
N PHE A 81 -3.20 -17.66 -2.44
CA PHE A 81 -2.77 -18.85 -3.16
C PHE A 81 -3.97 -19.76 -3.35
N LYS A 82 -4.65 -19.67 -4.50
CA LYS A 82 -5.77 -20.55 -4.86
C LYS A 82 -5.22 -21.77 -5.61
N ASN A 83 -4.95 -22.83 -4.87
CA ASN A 83 -4.47 -24.10 -5.40
C ASN A 83 -5.66 -24.98 -5.82
N PHE A 84 -5.54 -25.71 -6.93
CA PHE A 84 -6.57 -26.63 -7.42
C PHE A 84 -6.56 -27.97 -6.66
N GLU A 85 -5.38 -28.52 -6.40
CA GLU A 85 -5.22 -29.86 -5.78
C GLU A 85 -4.69 -29.81 -4.34
N LYS A 86 -4.10 -28.69 -3.94
CA LYS A 86 -3.57 -28.46 -2.59
C LYS A 86 -4.47 -27.50 -1.83
N ASP A 87 -4.20 -27.35 -0.54
CA ASP A 87 -4.92 -26.41 0.30
C ASP A 87 -4.61 -24.98 -0.15
N SER A 88 -5.68 -24.19 -0.28
CA SER A 88 -5.56 -22.78 -0.58
C SER A 88 -5.26 -22.00 0.70
N SER A 89 -4.62 -20.85 0.55
CA SER A 89 -4.42 -19.91 1.64
C SER A 89 -4.72 -18.48 1.21
N SER A 90 -5.29 -17.70 2.12
CA SER A 90 -5.55 -16.28 1.90
C SER A 90 -5.28 -15.48 3.15
N GLY A 91 -4.83 -14.24 2.99
CA GLY A 91 -4.39 -13.46 4.14
C GLY A 91 -3.87 -12.06 3.82
N THR A 92 -3.45 -11.36 4.87
CA THR A 92 -2.81 -10.05 4.76
C THR A 92 -1.34 -10.22 4.45
N PHE A 93 -0.81 -9.28 3.66
CA PHE A 93 0.61 -9.23 3.32
C PHE A 93 1.11 -7.81 3.55
N VAL A 94 1.96 -7.63 4.55
CA VAL A 94 2.42 -6.32 5.02
C VAL A 94 3.93 -6.37 5.19
N GLY A 95 4.61 -5.32 4.74
CA GLY A 95 6.06 -5.27 4.83
C GLY A 95 6.66 -4.05 4.17
N THR A 96 7.84 -4.22 3.59
CA THR A 96 8.60 -3.17 2.93
C THR A 96 8.85 -3.46 1.45
N TYR A 97 8.72 -2.43 0.63
CA TYR A 97 9.20 -2.36 -0.73
C TYR A 97 10.44 -1.46 -0.77
N LYS A 98 11.59 -2.04 -1.10
CA LYS A 98 12.87 -1.33 -1.16
C LYS A 98 13.78 -1.98 -2.19
N ASP A 99 14.44 -1.19 -3.02
CA ASP A 99 15.41 -1.64 -4.03
C ASP A 99 14.83 -2.74 -4.95
N GLY A 100 13.55 -2.61 -5.31
CA GLY A 100 12.83 -3.60 -6.12
C GLY A 100 12.43 -4.89 -5.39
N ILE A 101 12.66 -4.98 -4.08
CA ILE A 101 12.32 -6.15 -3.25
C ILE A 101 11.10 -5.84 -2.39
N LEU A 102 10.09 -6.68 -2.51
CA LEU A 102 8.88 -6.68 -1.69
C LEU A 102 8.99 -7.80 -0.66
N LEU A 103 9.42 -7.49 0.55
CA LEU A 103 9.54 -8.43 1.66
C LEU A 103 8.48 -8.13 2.71
N GLY A 104 7.69 -9.11 3.11
CA GLY A 104 6.67 -8.91 4.12
C GLY A 104 6.28 -10.18 4.87
N ASP A 105 5.52 -9.97 5.93
CA ASP A 105 4.88 -11.04 6.69
C ASP A 105 3.50 -11.30 6.06
N TYR A 106 3.29 -12.55 5.64
CA TYR A 106 2.02 -13.07 5.16
C TYR A 106 1.32 -13.75 6.32
N SER A 107 0.25 -13.13 6.83
CA SER A 107 -0.60 -13.70 7.89
C SER A 107 -1.84 -14.29 7.24
N PHE A 108 -1.96 -15.62 7.24
CA PHE A 108 -2.91 -16.33 6.39
C PHE A 108 -3.67 -17.41 7.14
N GLN A 109 -4.86 -17.70 6.63
CA GLN A 109 -5.64 -18.87 7.02
C GLN A 109 -5.48 -19.97 5.98
N SER A 110 -5.27 -21.20 6.44
CA SER A 110 -5.36 -22.41 5.64
C SER A 110 -6.02 -23.50 6.48
N GLU A 111 -7.06 -24.15 5.92
CA GLU A 111 -7.84 -25.18 6.62
C GLU A 111 -8.38 -24.75 8.01
N GLY A 112 -8.68 -23.47 8.18
CA GLY A 112 -9.14 -22.91 9.46
C GLY A 112 -8.03 -22.58 10.47
N THR A 113 -6.77 -22.88 10.16
CA THR A 113 -5.61 -22.53 10.99
C THR A 113 -4.97 -21.23 10.52
N ASN A 114 -4.68 -20.33 11.46
CA ASN A 114 -3.95 -19.10 11.18
C ASN A 114 -2.45 -19.32 11.32
N SER A 115 -1.66 -18.78 10.40
CA SER A 115 -0.21 -18.88 10.40
C SER A 115 0.42 -17.60 9.84
N ILE A 116 1.71 -17.39 10.15
CA ILE A 116 2.48 -16.26 9.64
C ILE A 116 3.77 -16.80 9.03
N MET A 117 4.10 -16.37 7.81
CA MET A 117 5.40 -16.63 7.20
C MET A 117 5.91 -15.42 6.42
N GLN A 118 7.21 -15.29 6.28
CA GLN A 118 7.79 -14.33 5.36
C GLN A 118 7.59 -14.76 3.91
N VAL A 119 7.19 -13.80 3.09
CA VAL A 119 7.14 -13.95 1.64
C VAL A 119 7.93 -12.79 1.03
N ILE A 120 8.73 -13.11 0.01
CA ILE A 120 9.55 -12.15 -0.72
C ILE A 120 9.22 -12.21 -2.21
N PHE A 121 9.10 -11.04 -2.83
CA PHE A 121 9.02 -10.90 -4.28
C PHE A 121 10.10 -9.94 -4.76
N LYS A 122 10.52 -10.14 -6.01
CA LYS A 122 11.36 -9.18 -6.75
C LYS A 122 10.55 -8.58 -7.89
N LYS A 123 10.66 -7.26 -8.04
CA LYS A 123 10.08 -6.49 -9.14
C LYS A 123 10.86 -6.77 -10.42
N GLU A 124 10.15 -7.11 -11.49
CA GLU A 124 10.72 -7.28 -12.83
C GLU A 124 9.85 -6.52 -13.85
N GLY A 125 10.32 -5.32 -14.24
CA GLY A 125 9.51 -4.37 -14.99
C GLY A 125 8.22 -4.05 -14.24
N ASN A 126 7.07 -4.30 -14.85
CA ASN A 126 5.76 -4.10 -14.20
C ASN A 126 5.25 -5.33 -13.45
N SER A 127 6.00 -6.43 -13.41
CA SER A 127 5.59 -7.70 -12.79
C SER A 127 6.35 -7.98 -11.49
N PHE A 128 5.99 -9.07 -10.82
CA PHE A 128 6.72 -9.61 -9.68
C PHE A 128 7.00 -11.11 -9.88
N VAL A 129 8.13 -11.56 -9.35
CA VAL A 129 8.49 -12.98 -9.23
C VAL A 129 8.71 -13.33 -7.77
N ARG A 130 8.22 -14.49 -7.33
CA ARG A 130 8.35 -14.92 -5.93
C ARG A 130 9.75 -15.47 -5.68
N GLY A 131 10.31 -15.16 -4.53
CA GLY A 131 11.56 -15.74 -4.05
C GLY A 131 11.33 -16.86 -3.04
N TYR A 132 12.26 -17.81 -3.04
CA TYR A 132 12.31 -18.97 -2.17
C TYR A 132 13.73 -19.12 -1.60
N GLY A 133 13.83 -19.60 -0.37
CA GLY A 133 15.11 -19.80 0.30
C GLY A 133 14.93 -20.65 1.55
N GLU A 134 16.04 -20.92 2.22
CA GLU A 134 16.01 -21.63 3.50
C GLU A 134 15.23 -20.83 4.54
N VAL A 135 14.41 -21.53 5.34
CA VAL A 135 13.58 -20.95 6.38
C VAL A 135 13.95 -21.48 7.76
N LYS A 136 13.75 -20.64 8.77
CA LYS A 136 13.92 -20.93 10.20
C LYS A 136 12.64 -20.60 10.96
N ASP A 137 12.68 -20.72 12.28
CA ASP A 137 11.57 -20.40 13.18
C ASP A 137 10.30 -21.19 12.82
N GLY A 138 10.45 -22.48 12.54
CA GLY A 138 9.34 -23.35 12.13
C GLY A 138 8.77 -23.04 10.73
N GLY A 139 9.54 -22.34 9.89
CA GLY A 139 9.12 -21.92 8.55
C GLY A 139 8.60 -20.48 8.47
N ALA A 140 8.63 -19.73 9.58
CA ALA A 140 8.08 -18.38 9.63
C ALA A 140 8.99 -17.32 9.00
N ARG A 141 10.32 -17.53 8.95
CA ARG A 141 11.28 -16.51 8.50
C ARG A 141 12.35 -17.08 7.59
N PHE A 142 12.88 -16.28 6.67
CA PHE A 142 14.06 -16.67 5.90
C PHE A 142 15.31 -16.72 6.81
N SER A 143 16.15 -17.73 6.60
CA SER A 143 17.42 -17.86 7.31
C SER A 143 18.44 -16.81 6.84
N ASP A 144 18.51 -16.59 5.52
CA ASP A 144 19.40 -15.63 4.86
C ASP A 144 18.71 -14.98 3.65
N LEU A 145 18.57 -13.65 3.66
CA LEU A 145 17.94 -12.88 2.57
C LEU A 145 18.89 -12.69 1.37
N ASN A 146 20.17 -12.97 1.51
CA ASN A 146 21.11 -12.94 0.38
C ASN A 146 21.09 -14.24 -0.42
N ASN A 147 20.51 -15.31 0.14
CA ASN A 147 20.40 -16.62 -0.49
C ASN A 147 18.95 -16.92 -0.90
N ILE A 148 18.39 -16.04 -1.71
CA ILE A 148 17.03 -16.16 -2.25
C ILE A 148 17.10 -16.50 -3.74
N THR A 149 16.40 -17.55 -4.14
CA THR A 149 16.21 -17.93 -5.53
C THR A 149 14.85 -17.43 -6.00
N TYR A 150 14.83 -16.64 -7.08
CA TYR A 150 13.59 -16.12 -7.66
C TYR A 150 13.09 -17.05 -8.76
N ASP A 151 11.83 -17.47 -8.65
CA ASP A 151 11.19 -18.38 -9.59
C ASP A 151 10.48 -17.61 -10.71
N SER A 152 11.14 -17.52 -11.86
CA SER A 152 10.58 -16.88 -13.05
C SER A 152 9.56 -17.74 -13.80
N SER A 153 9.28 -18.98 -13.36
CA SER A 153 8.22 -19.80 -13.93
C SER A 153 6.82 -19.28 -13.56
N THR A 154 6.71 -18.57 -12.43
CA THR A 154 5.46 -18.03 -11.90
C THR A 154 5.56 -16.51 -11.78
N VAL A 155 5.13 -15.81 -12.84
CA VAL A 155 5.21 -14.35 -12.94
C VAL A 155 3.86 -13.71 -12.61
N PHE A 156 3.83 -12.88 -11.57
CA PHE A 156 2.67 -12.08 -11.16
C PHE A 156 2.59 -10.82 -12.02
N ARG A 157 1.69 -10.83 -13.00
CA ARG A 157 1.49 -9.72 -13.95
C ARG A 157 0.32 -8.84 -13.52
N THR A 158 0.41 -7.54 -13.79
CA THR A 158 -0.68 -6.60 -13.54
C THR A 158 -2.00 -7.11 -14.15
N SER A 159 -3.08 -7.03 -13.38
CA SER A 159 -4.42 -7.46 -13.81
C SER A 159 -5.47 -6.45 -13.36
N THR A 160 -6.48 -6.23 -14.20
CA THR A 160 -7.69 -5.47 -13.87
C THR A 160 -8.87 -6.37 -13.48
N ASP A 161 -8.81 -7.66 -13.85
CA ASP A 161 -9.97 -8.55 -13.85
C ASP A 161 -9.83 -9.72 -12.86
N GLY A 162 -8.59 -10.08 -12.47
CA GLY A 162 -8.30 -11.24 -11.59
C GLY A 162 -8.20 -10.92 -10.10
N CYS A 163 -8.58 -9.71 -9.71
CA CYS A 163 -8.37 -9.13 -8.38
C CYS A 163 -9.65 -9.29 -7.56
N VAL A 164 -10.06 -10.53 -7.33
CA VAL A 164 -11.22 -10.79 -6.48
C VAL A 164 -10.78 -10.56 -5.03
N VAL A 165 -11.31 -9.49 -4.44
CA VAL A 165 -11.26 -9.21 -2.99
C VAL A 165 -12.35 -10.00 -2.30
#